data_AF-D8TTB9-F1
#
_entry.id   AF-D8TTB9-F1
#
_cell.length_a   1.000
_cell.length_b   1.000
_cell.length_c   1.000
_cell.angle_alpha   90.00
_cell.angle_beta   90.00
_cell.angle_gamma   90.00
#
_symmetry.space_group_name_H-M   'P 1'
#
loop_
_entity.id
_entity.type
_entity.pdbx_description
1 polymer ?
#
loop_
_entity_poly.entity_id
_entity_poly.type
_entity_poly.pdbx_seq_one_letter_code
_entity_poly.pdbx_strand_id
1 'polypeptide(L)'
;MEVSPVTRPLLTEPGEQETCWICFDSSSQSRKLVKPCLCPRYVHSACLAQWQVSAPELTPQQEHRLSREEYPPWTTSITPVHLQPNTAQVQPWMAVICGDEVVNIAVRPGPQGLEEFQETIRRLFGFTQDCDIEVTFQCRTPLGGAPVTLHGFQCYDAAAVCAAISANSRVVMGEGTDLA
;
A
#
# COMPACT_ATOMS: atom_id res chain seq x y z
N MET A 1 -42.02 -6.00 47.13
CA MET A 1 -41.07 -6.31 46.04
C MET A 1 -41.74 -5.86 44.76
N GLU A 2 -41.47 -4.63 44.34
CA GLU A 2 -41.93 -4.10 43.05
C GLU A 2 -40.66 -3.67 42.31
N VAL A 3 -40.36 -4.37 41.22
CA VAL A 3 -39.25 -4.05 40.33
C VAL A 3 -39.75 -3.01 39.32
N SER A 4 -39.38 -1.75 39.54
CA SER A 4 -39.58 -0.70 38.54
C SER A 4 -38.81 -1.04 37.26
N PRO A 5 -39.40 -0.82 36.07
CA PRO A 5 -38.68 -0.99 34.82
C PRO A 5 -37.59 0.08 34.73
N VAL A 6 -36.33 -0.36 34.67
CA VAL A 6 -35.20 0.50 34.31
C VAL A 6 -35.39 0.94 32.87
N THR A 7 -36.01 2.10 32.67
CA THR A 7 -35.94 2.80 31.39
C THR A 7 -34.51 3.30 31.26
N ARG A 8 -33.69 2.53 30.55
CA ARG A 8 -32.32 2.86 30.22
C ARG A 8 -32.37 4.13 29.34
N PRO A 9 -31.91 5.30 29.80
CA PRO A 9 -31.90 6.46 28.94
C PRO A 9 -30.87 6.21 27.83
N LEU A 10 -31.35 6.22 26.58
CA LEU A 10 -30.48 6.40 25.42
C LEU A 10 -29.98 7.84 25.45
N LEU A 11 -28.98 8.11 26.28
CA LEU A 11 -28.17 9.31 26.18
C LEU A 11 -27.19 9.09 25.02
N THR A 12 -27.56 9.55 23.84
CA THR A 12 -26.58 9.88 22.80
C THR A 12 -25.79 11.09 23.29
N GLU A 13 -24.62 10.83 23.87
CA GLU A 13 -23.64 11.84 24.25
C GLU A 13 -23.15 12.56 22.97
N PRO A 14 -23.18 13.91 22.91
CA PRO A 14 -22.69 14.65 21.76
C PRO A 14 -21.15 14.69 21.79
N GLY A 15 -20.53 13.74 21.11
CA GLY A 15 -19.08 13.72 20.96
C GLY A 15 -18.45 12.39 20.56
N GLU A 16 -19.16 11.52 19.81
CA GLU A 16 -18.47 10.42 19.13
C GLU A 16 -17.47 11.02 18.13
N GLN A 17 -16.24 11.21 18.59
CA GLN A 17 -15.14 11.60 17.73
C GLN A 17 -15.03 10.53 16.67
N GLU A 18 -15.25 10.91 15.42
CA GLU A 18 -14.99 10.03 14.29
C GLU A 18 -13.52 9.56 14.40
N THR A 19 -13.30 8.26 14.59
CA THR A 19 -11.96 7.66 14.69
C THR A 19 -11.68 6.75 13.51
N CYS A 20 -10.42 6.70 13.09
CA CYS A 20 -9.93 5.77 12.09
C CYS A 20 -10.06 4.33 12.59
N TRP A 21 -10.72 3.44 11.84
CA TRP A 21 -10.86 2.04 12.25
C TRP A 21 -9.56 1.22 12.17
N ILE A 22 -8.51 1.76 11.55
CA ILE A 22 -7.19 1.10 11.42
C ILE A 22 -6.26 1.47 12.58
N CYS A 23 -6.08 2.77 12.84
CA CYS A 23 -5.14 3.25 13.85
C CYS A 23 -5.80 3.80 15.12
N PHE A 24 -7.13 3.89 15.15
CA PHE A 24 -7.95 4.41 16.25
C PHE A 24 -7.74 5.90 16.58
N ASP A 25 -6.99 6.65 15.77
CA ASP A 25 -6.83 8.10 15.92
C ASP A 25 -7.99 8.90 15.28
N SER A 26 -8.22 10.10 15.79
CA SER A 26 -9.20 11.06 15.25
C SER A 26 -8.71 11.77 13.99
N SER A 27 -9.57 12.58 13.38
CA SER A 27 -9.15 13.49 12.32
C SER A 27 -8.21 14.60 12.84
N SER A 28 -7.27 15.05 12.00
CA SER A 28 -6.40 16.20 12.25
C SER A 28 -6.28 17.06 10.99
N GLN A 29 -5.70 18.27 11.09
CA GLN A 29 -5.50 19.15 9.92
C GLN A 29 -4.70 18.46 8.80
N SER A 30 -3.73 17.61 9.16
CA SER A 30 -2.87 16.89 8.21
C SER A 30 -3.41 15.50 7.84
N ARG A 31 -4.33 14.92 8.62
CA ARG A 31 -4.89 13.58 8.40
C ARG A 31 -6.41 13.62 8.52
N LYS A 32 -7.09 13.92 7.41
CA LYS A 32 -8.56 13.92 7.34
C LYS A 32 -9.10 12.50 7.28
N LEU A 33 -10.20 12.26 7.98
CA LEU A 33 -10.98 11.04 7.87
C LEU A 33 -11.88 11.11 6.64
N VAL A 34 -12.03 9.97 5.98
CA VAL A 34 -12.92 9.78 4.84
C VAL A 34 -13.84 8.59 5.09
N LYS A 35 -14.99 8.61 4.43
CA LYS A 35 -15.88 7.46 4.26
C LYS A 35 -15.68 6.92 2.86
N PRO A 36 -14.88 5.85 2.68
CA PRO A 36 -14.56 5.34 1.36
C PRO A 36 -15.70 4.47 0.77
N CYS A 37 -16.73 4.18 1.55
CA CYS A 37 -17.93 3.44 1.16
C CYS A 37 -19.11 3.83 2.07
N LEU A 38 -20.30 3.28 1.83
CA LEU A 38 -21.50 3.51 2.64
C LEU A 38 -21.47 2.97 4.08
N CYS A 39 -20.39 2.31 4.50
CA CYS A 39 -20.28 1.79 5.86
C CYS A 39 -20.14 2.91 6.89
N PRO A 40 -20.59 2.70 8.14
CA PRO A 40 -20.54 3.72 9.18
C PRO A 40 -19.13 3.98 9.73
N ARG A 41 -18.07 3.47 9.08
CA ARG A 41 -16.68 3.52 9.56
C ARG A 41 -15.88 4.59 8.84
N TYR A 42 -15.08 5.31 9.62
CA TYR A 42 -14.16 6.33 9.13
C TYR A 42 -12.73 5.79 9.06
N VAL A 43 -11.96 6.26 8.07
CA VAL A 43 -10.55 5.88 7.92
C VAL A 43 -9.75 7.06 7.38
N HIS A 44 -8.48 7.18 7.75
CA HIS A 44 -7.59 8.11 7.05
C HIS A 44 -7.23 7.52 5.69
N SER A 45 -7.23 8.34 4.63
CA SER A 45 -6.87 7.87 3.27
C SER A 45 -5.50 7.18 3.24
N ALA A 46 -4.54 7.70 4.00
CA ALA A 46 -3.19 7.12 4.14
C ALA A 46 -3.21 5.75 4.83
N CYS A 47 -4.00 5.58 5.90
CA CYS A 47 -4.12 4.29 6.60
C CYS A 47 -4.80 3.24 5.71
N LEU A 48 -5.84 3.63 4.98
CA LEU A 48 -6.51 2.75 4.02
C LEU A 48 -5.54 2.30 2.93
N ALA A 49 -4.79 3.23 2.35
CA ALA A 49 -3.83 2.92 1.30
C ALA A 49 -2.69 2.00 1.78
N GLN A 50 -2.19 2.24 3.00
CA GLN A 50 -1.17 1.36 3.59
C GLN A 50 -1.73 -0.05 3.86
N TRP A 51 -2.96 -0.14 4.36
CA TRP A 51 -3.63 -1.43 4.56
C TRP A 51 -3.80 -2.19 3.24
N GLN A 52 -4.22 -1.50 2.17
CA GLN A 52 -4.35 -2.07 0.82
C GLN A 52 -3.00 -2.58 0.28
N VAL A 53 -1.89 -1.91 0.59
CA VAL A 53 -0.53 -2.37 0.20
C VAL A 53 -0.05 -3.56 1.03
N SER A 54 -0.38 -3.61 2.31
CA SER A 54 0.11 -4.63 3.25
C SER A 54 -0.65 -5.95 3.24
N ALA A 55 -1.79 -6.04 2.55
CA ALA A 55 -2.63 -7.23 2.52
C ALA A 55 -2.93 -7.73 1.08
N PRO A 56 -1.95 -7.88 0.18
CA PRO A 56 -2.16 -8.12 -1.25
C PRO A 56 -2.85 -9.45 -1.59
N GLU A 57 -2.89 -10.42 -0.67
CA GLU A 57 -3.56 -11.71 -0.86
C GLU A 57 -5.11 -11.69 -0.81
N LEU A 58 -5.77 -10.58 -0.45
CA LEU A 58 -7.23 -10.54 -0.45
C LEU A 58 -7.75 -9.92 -1.76
N THR A 59 -7.92 -10.75 -2.78
CA THR A 59 -8.53 -10.41 -4.08
C THR A 59 -9.76 -9.46 -4.08
N PRO A 60 -10.66 -9.39 -3.07
CA PRO A 60 -11.72 -8.37 -3.04
C PRO A 60 -11.25 -7.06 -2.36
N GLN A 61 -10.27 -6.36 -2.94
CA GLN A 61 -9.71 -5.11 -2.38
C GLN A 61 -9.87 -3.88 -3.24
N GLN A 62 -10.47 -4.05 -4.41
CA GLN A 62 -11.24 -2.97 -5.00
C GLN A 62 -12.56 -2.88 -4.26
N GLU A 63 -13.22 -3.96 -3.85
CA GLU A 63 -14.57 -3.87 -3.30
C GLU A 63 -14.66 -4.03 -1.77
N HIS A 64 -15.40 -3.17 -1.07
CA HIS A 64 -15.71 -3.37 0.34
C HIS A 64 -16.59 -4.62 0.52
N ARG A 65 -16.15 -5.61 1.32
CA ARG A 65 -16.80 -6.93 1.47
C ARG A 65 -18.32 -6.91 1.70
N LEU A 66 -18.86 -5.89 2.38
CA LEU A 66 -20.29 -5.77 2.67
C LEU A 66 -21.08 -4.92 1.68
N SER A 67 -20.48 -3.86 1.12
CA SER A 67 -21.19 -2.93 0.21
C SER A 67 -20.90 -3.21 -1.26
N ARG A 68 -19.86 -4.00 -1.54
CA ARG A 68 -19.30 -4.27 -2.88
C ARG A 68 -18.92 -3.01 -3.66
N GLU A 69 -18.71 -1.89 -2.97
CA GLU A 69 -18.31 -0.63 -3.58
C GLU A 69 -16.80 -0.58 -3.74
N GLU A 70 -16.34 0.00 -4.85
CA GLU A 70 -14.92 0.17 -5.11
C GLU A 70 -14.27 1.22 -4.18
N TYR A 71 -13.20 0.85 -3.49
CA TYR A 71 -12.34 1.74 -2.75
C TYR A 71 -11.60 2.67 -3.71
N PRO A 72 -11.31 3.91 -3.28
CA PRO A 72 -10.51 4.83 -4.08
C PRO A 72 -9.12 4.25 -4.40
N PRO A 73 -8.53 4.58 -5.57
CA PRO A 73 -7.22 4.08 -5.96
C PRO A 73 -6.14 4.43 -4.93
N TRP A 74 -5.59 3.40 -4.27
CA TRP A 74 -4.64 3.55 -3.15
C TRP A 74 -3.34 4.23 -3.55
N THR A 75 -2.93 4.10 -4.82
CA THR A 75 -1.71 4.69 -5.39
C THR A 75 -1.64 6.20 -5.21
N THR A 76 -2.79 6.88 -5.29
CA THR A 76 -2.90 8.33 -5.08
C THR A 76 -2.80 8.72 -3.60
N SER A 77 -3.22 7.85 -2.69
CA SER A 77 -3.27 8.13 -1.25
C SER A 77 -1.99 7.73 -0.53
N ILE A 78 -1.23 6.79 -1.08
CA ILE A 78 0.06 6.36 -0.51
C ILE A 78 1.23 7.23 -0.98
N THR A 79 1.09 7.89 -2.14
CA THR A 79 2.13 8.77 -2.67
C THR A 79 1.99 10.15 -2.01
N PRO A 80 3.00 10.63 -1.27
CA PRO A 80 3.01 11.99 -0.74
C PRO A 80 2.74 13.01 -1.86
N VAL A 81 1.92 14.02 -1.60
CA VAL A 81 1.47 15.00 -2.61
C VAL A 81 2.64 15.65 -3.38
N HIS A 82 3.77 15.88 -2.70
CA HIS A 82 4.98 16.44 -3.31
C HIS A 82 5.73 15.48 -4.25
N LEU A 83 5.43 14.19 -4.22
CA LEU A 83 6.01 13.16 -5.09
C LEU A 83 5.09 12.74 -6.24
N GLN A 84 3.79 13.05 -6.17
CA GLN A 84 2.79 12.68 -7.18
C GLN A 84 3.11 13.12 -8.63
N PRO A 85 3.65 14.32 -8.91
CA PRO A 85 3.92 14.72 -10.30
C PRO A 85 5.11 13.97 -10.94
N ASN A 86 6.01 13.34 -10.15
CA ASN A 86 7.25 12.74 -10.67
C ASN A 86 7.32 11.20 -10.56
N THR A 87 6.42 10.54 -9.84
CA THR A 87 6.45 9.05 -9.74
C THR A 87 6.22 8.35 -11.08
N ALA A 88 5.58 9.01 -12.06
CA ALA A 88 5.39 8.47 -13.41
C ALA A 88 6.61 8.64 -14.33
N GLN A 89 7.59 9.47 -13.95
CA GLN A 89 8.75 9.82 -14.79
C GLN A 89 10.05 9.10 -14.38
N VAL A 90 10.06 8.42 -13.23
CA VAL A 90 11.24 7.70 -12.76
C VAL A 90 11.06 6.23 -13.10
N GLN A 91 12.08 5.62 -13.73
CA GLN A 91 12.16 4.17 -13.93
C GLN A 91 12.68 3.51 -12.64
N PRO A 92 11.83 2.84 -11.83
CA PRO A 92 12.31 2.17 -10.64
C PRO A 92 13.08 0.90 -10.99
N TRP A 93 13.98 0.53 -10.06
CA TRP A 93 14.78 -0.69 -10.13
C TRP A 93 14.55 -1.51 -8.87
N MET A 94 14.54 -2.84 -9.02
CA MET A 94 14.53 -3.81 -7.92
C MET A 94 15.77 -4.68 -7.99
N ALA A 95 16.46 -4.83 -6.86
CA ALA A 95 17.48 -5.84 -6.69
C ALA A 95 16.79 -7.19 -6.43
N VAL A 96 17.00 -8.16 -7.32
CA VAL A 96 16.49 -9.52 -7.20
C VAL A 96 17.64 -10.42 -6.80
N ILE A 97 17.43 -11.18 -5.73
CA ILE A 97 18.42 -12.09 -5.15
C ILE A 97 17.94 -13.52 -5.35
N CYS A 98 18.75 -14.36 -5.98
CA CYS A 98 18.50 -15.79 -6.13
C CYS A 98 19.80 -16.57 -5.92
N GLY A 99 19.86 -17.35 -4.83
CA GLY A 99 21.11 -17.95 -4.39
C GLY A 99 22.16 -16.87 -4.08
N ASP A 100 23.30 -16.94 -4.75
CA ASP A 100 24.41 -15.98 -4.61
C ASP A 100 24.39 -14.86 -5.67
N GLU A 101 23.41 -14.88 -6.58
CA GLU A 101 23.28 -13.90 -7.66
C GLU A 101 22.37 -12.74 -7.24
N VAL A 102 22.85 -11.51 -7.48
CA VAL A 102 22.07 -10.28 -7.30
C VAL A 102 22.00 -9.54 -8.63
N VAL A 103 20.79 -9.36 -9.16
CA VAL A 103 20.57 -8.67 -10.44
C VAL A 103 19.57 -7.52 -10.24
N ASN A 104 19.89 -6.36 -10.82
CA ASN A 104 18.99 -5.21 -10.81
C ASN A 104 18.08 -5.26 -12.05
N ILE A 105 16.77 -5.26 -11.83
CA ILE A 105 15.74 -5.30 -12.87
C ILE A 105 14.95 -3.99 -12.84
N ALA A 106 14.78 -3.36 -14.00
CA ALA A 106 13.88 -2.22 -14.15
C ALA A 106 12.44 -2.73 -14.08
N VAL A 107 11.60 -2.11 -13.25
CA VAL A 107 10.21 -2.55 -13.02
C VAL A 107 9.21 -1.47 -13.39
N ARG A 108 8.00 -1.87 -13.78
CA ARG A 108 6.89 -0.96 -14.04
C ARG A 108 5.61 -1.52 -13.44
N PRO A 109 4.78 -0.72 -12.74
CA PRO A 109 3.48 -1.19 -12.28
C PRO A 109 2.57 -1.59 -13.45
N GLY A 110 1.65 -2.51 -13.19
CA GLY A 110 0.62 -2.98 -14.10
C GLY A 110 0.91 -4.37 -14.68
N PRO A 111 -0.09 -4.97 -15.36
CA PRO A 111 -0.04 -6.36 -15.81
C PRO A 111 1.11 -6.62 -16.79
N GLN A 112 1.36 -5.70 -17.72
CA GLN A 112 2.48 -5.82 -18.66
C GLN A 112 3.83 -5.82 -17.94
N GLY A 113 4.01 -4.98 -16.93
CA GLY A 113 5.26 -4.95 -16.16
C GLY A 113 5.48 -6.21 -15.34
N LEU A 114 4.41 -6.81 -14.81
CA LEU A 114 4.47 -8.10 -14.13
C LEU A 114 4.92 -9.22 -15.09
N GLU A 115 4.32 -9.30 -16.28
CA GLU A 115 4.71 -10.27 -17.30
C GLU A 115 6.19 -10.12 -17.69
N GLU A 116 6.62 -8.89 -18.00
CA GLU A 116 8.02 -8.59 -18.32
C GLU A 116 8.98 -8.96 -17.17
N PHE A 117 8.58 -8.73 -15.93
CA PHE A 117 9.36 -9.08 -14.74
C PHE A 117 9.48 -10.60 -14.57
N GLN A 118 8.39 -11.34 -14.72
CA GLN A 118 8.37 -12.80 -14.65
C GLN A 118 9.23 -13.44 -15.73
N GLU A 119 9.10 -12.98 -16.97
CA GLU A 119 9.93 -13.44 -18.09
C GLU A 119 11.42 -13.14 -17.84
N THR A 120 11.72 -11.95 -17.32
CA THR A 120 13.09 -11.55 -17.02
C THR A 120 13.72 -12.42 -15.93
N ILE A 121 12.99 -12.70 -14.83
CA ILE A 121 13.45 -13.61 -13.77
C ILE A 121 13.72 -15.01 -14.35
N ARG A 122 12.76 -15.57 -15.11
CA ARG A 122 12.92 -16.91 -15.71
C ARG A 122 14.14 -16.97 -16.62
N ARG A 123 14.34 -15.96 -17.46
CA ARG A 123 15.47 -15.90 -18.38
C ARG A 123 16.81 -15.74 -17.66
N LEU A 124 16.89 -14.88 -16.64
CA LEU A 124 18.15 -14.59 -15.94
C LEU A 124 18.62 -15.78 -15.09
N PHE A 125 17.71 -16.42 -14.36
CA PHE A 125 18.04 -17.53 -13.47
C PHE A 125 17.84 -18.92 -14.11
N GLY A 126 17.49 -18.97 -15.40
CA GLY A 126 17.38 -20.22 -16.16
C GLY A 126 16.21 -21.11 -15.75
N PHE A 127 15.13 -20.55 -15.20
CA PHE A 127 13.94 -21.32 -14.82
C PHE A 127 13.13 -21.74 -16.06
N THR A 128 12.75 -23.01 -16.13
CA THR A 128 11.82 -23.52 -17.15
C THR A 128 10.40 -23.03 -16.86
N GLN A 129 9.49 -23.11 -17.85
CA GLN A 129 8.10 -22.67 -17.68
C GLN A 129 7.36 -23.47 -16.60
N ASP A 130 7.75 -24.73 -16.38
CA ASP A 130 7.10 -25.64 -15.44
C ASP A 130 7.58 -25.45 -13.98
N CYS A 131 8.57 -24.59 -13.73
CA CYS A 131 9.01 -24.28 -12.38
C CYS A 131 8.06 -23.31 -11.70
N ASP A 132 7.61 -23.68 -10.50
CA ASP A 132 6.97 -22.79 -9.55
C ASP A 132 8.01 -21.84 -8.96
N ILE A 133 7.79 -20.54 -9.13
CA ILE A 133 8.68 -19.49 -8.62
C ILE A 133 7.96 -18.78 -7.49
N GLU A 134 8.56 -18.80 -6.30
CA GLU A 134 8.12 -18.02 -5.16
C GLU A 134 8.98 -16.76 -5.05
N VAL A 135 8.34 -15.59 -5.05
CA VAL A 135 9.00 -14.29 -4.89
C VAL A 135 8.58 -13.66 -3.57
N THR A 136 9.52 -13.03 -2.89
CA THR A 136 9.25 -12.18 -1.73
C THR A 136 9.80 -10.78 -1.99
N PHE A 137 8.94 -9.76 -1.89
CA PHE A 137 9.31 -8.36 -2.06
C PHE A 137 9.55 -7.71 -0.70
N GLN A 138 10.72 -7.08 -0.55
CA GLN A 138 11.04 -6.26 0.63
C GLN A 138 11.03 -4.79 0.24
N CYS A 139 10.12 -4.02 0.84
CA CYS A 139 9.89 -2.62 0.50
C CYS A 139 9.90 -1.76 1.76
N ARG A 140 10.18 -0.45 1.62
CA ARG A 140 9.87 0.52 2.67
C ARG A 140 8.54 1.18 2.37
N THR A 141 7.71 1.31 3.39
CA THR A 141 6.40 1.96 3.21
C THR A 141 6.54 3.47 3.04
N PRO A 142 5.79 4.10 2.13
CA PRO A 142 5.87 5.53 1.86
C PRO A 142 5.54 6.43 3.06
N LEU A 143 4.68 5.95 3.96
CA LEU A 143 4.09 6.77 5.03
C LEU A 143 4.78 6.61 6.39
N GLY A 144 5.61 5.59 6.57
CA GLY A 144 6.24 5.31 7.86
C GLY A 144 7.68 4.79 7.79
N GLY A 145 8.22 4.56 6.59
CA GLY A 145 9.59 4.08 6.40
C GLY A 145 9.87 2.66 6.89
N ALA A 146 8.93 2.07 7.65
CA ALA A 146 9.05 0.71 8.17
C ALA A 146 9.16 -0.29 7.01
N PRO A 147 10.03 -1.31 7.15
CA PRO A 147 10.14 -2.38 6.17
C PRO A 147 8.85 -3.20 6.17
N VAL A 148 8.37 -3.53 4.97
CA VAL A 148 7.26 -4.43 4.72
C VAL A 148 7.74 -5.53 3.80
N THR A 149 7.33 -6.76 4.13
CA THR A 149 7.60 -7.95 3.34
C THR A 149 6.29 -8.41 2.71
N LEU A 150 6.26 -8.53 1.39
CA LEU A 150 5.11 -8.96 0.60
C LEU A 150 5.45 -10.27 -0.11
N HIS A 151 4.53 -11.23 -0.12
CA HIS A 151 4.81 -12.59 -0.60
C HIS A 151 4.01 -12.90 -1.87
N GLY A 152 4.70 -13.38 -2.90
CA GLY A 152 4.13 -13.81 -4.16
C GLY A 152 3.92 -12.69 -5.18
N PHE A 153 3.80 -13.08 -6.46
CA PHE A 153 3.70 -12.17 -7.61
C PHE A 153 2.48 -11.24 -7.58
N GLN A 154 1.41 -11.61 -6.88
CA GLN A 154 0.24 -10.75 -6.68
C GLN A 154 0.58 -9.42 -5.98
N CYS A 155 1.72 -9.36 -5.28
CA CYS A 155 2.22 -8.17 -4.60
C CYS A 155 3.05 -7.25 -5.50
N TYR A 156 3.28 -7.65 -6.75
CA TYR A 156 4.22 -6.96 -7.64
C TYR A 156 3.90 -5.48 -7.82
N ASP A 157 2.63 -5.13 -8.06
CA ASP A 157 2.24 -3.73 -8.26
C ASP A 157 2.48 -2.89 -7.01
N ALA A 158 2.16 -3.42 -5.83
CA ALA A 158 2.45 -2.78 -4.56
C ALA A 158 3.95 -2.54 -4.38
N ALA A 159 4.78 -3.53 -4.69
CA ALA A 159 6.23 -3.42 -4.62
C ALA A 159 6.79 -2.42 -5.65
N ALA A 160 6.29 -2.44 -6.89
CA ALA A 160 6.72 -1.55 -7.96
C ALA A 160 6.39 -0.08 -7.65
N VAL A 161 5.21 0.19 -7.07
CA VAL A 161 4.85 1.52 -6.60
C VAL A 161 5.73 1.96 -5.42
N CYS A 162 6.00 1.08 -4.45
CA CYS A 162 6.92 1.39 -3.35
C CYS A 162 8.34 1.72 -3.87
N ALA A 163 8.81 0.99 -4.89
CA ALA A 163 10.09 1.24 -5.54
C ALA A 163 10.09 2.59 -6.29
N ALA A 164 9.02 2.92 -7.01
CA ALA A 164 8.86 4.21 -7.69
C ALA A 164 8.88 5.40 -6.71
N ILE A 165 8.15 5.29 -5.60
CA ILE A 165 8.15 6.32 -4.55
C ILE A 165 9.53 6.47 -3.92
N SER A 166 10.22 5.35 -3.67
CA SER A 166 11.58 5.35 -3.13
C SER A 166 12.59 5.96 -4.09
N ALA A 167 12.48 5.67 -5.40
CA ALA A 167 13.34 6.23 -6.43
C ALA A 167 13.11 7.74 -6.57
N ASN A 168 11.85 8.19 -6.59
CA ASN A 168 11.51 9.60 -6.65
C ASN A 168 11.98 10.37 -5.39
N SER A 169 11.91 9.74 -4.21
CA SER A 169 12.45 10.34 -2.97
C SER A 169 13.95 10.62 -3.06
N ARG A 170 14.73 9.79 -3.78
CA ARG A 170 16.17 10.04 -3.99
C ARG A 170 16.42 11.19 -4.96
N VAL A 171 15.56 11.39 -5.94
CA VAL A 171 15.66 12.54 -6.88
C VAL A 171 15.30 13.83 -6.16
N VAL A 172 14.22 13.82 -5.38
CA VAL A 172 13.70 15.01 -4.68
C VAL A 172 14.53 15.39 -3.44
N MET A 173 15.09 14.43 -2.71
CA MET A 173 16.05 14.70 -1.62
C MET A 173 17.52 14.76 -2.11
N GLY A 174 17.74 14.60 -3.42
CA GLY A 174 19.05 14.49 -4.06
C GLY A 174 19.69 15.80 -4.49
N GLU A 175 19.08 16.96 -4.23
CA GLU A 175 19.82 18.22 -4.14
C GLU A 175 20.34 18.39 -2.71
N GLY A 176 21.46 17.72 -2.39
CA GLY A 176 22.15 17.93 -1.13
C GLY A 176 22.94 16.75 -0.59
N THR A 177 23.96 16.31 -1.32
CA THR A 177 25.36 16.17 -0.85
C THR A 177 26.13 15.31 -1.85
N ASP A 178 26.84 16.02 -2.74
CA ASP A 178 28.20 15.65 -3.09
C ASP A 178 29.03 15.51 -1.80
N LEU A 179 29.92 14.52 -1.77
CA LEU A 179 31.12 14.34 -0.92
C LEU A 179 31.45 12.83 -1.00
N ALA A 180 32.33 12.43 -1.90
CA ALA A 180 33.80 12.36 -1.70
C ALA A 180 34.21 11.14 -0.87
#